data_AF-A0A076JEZ0-F1
#
_entry.id   AF-A0A076JEZ0-F1
#
_cell.length_a   1.000
_cell.length_b   1.000
_cell.length_c   1.000
_cell.angle_alpha   90.00
_cell.angle_beta   90.00
_cell.angle_gamma   90.00
#
_symmetry.space_group_name_H-M   'P 1'
#
loop_
_entity.id
_entity.type
_entity.pdbx_description
1 polymer ?
#
loop_
_entity_poly.entity_id
_entity_poly.type
_entity_poly.pdbx_seq_one_letter_code
_entity_poly.pdbx_strand_id
1 'polypeptide(L)'
;EHKINPENISGSGKNNRITKGDIINVIDSNLNNNNITSTNDIQTQQLQIPTLIRDTSTQTASVLTAVKASRTIERVKMTRLRRTIAQRLKDSQNNAAILSTFNEVDMFNVSELRKKYKEEFEKKHEIKVGF
;
A
#
# COMPACT_ATOMS: atom_id res chain seq x y z
N GLU A 1 12.11 7.36 -22.02
CA GLU A 1 12.08 7.97 -20.67
C GLU A 1 13.24 7.57 -19.75
N HIS A 2 14.14 6.63 -20.11
CA HIS A 2 15.41 6.48 -19.40
C HIS A 2 16.53 6.37 -20.44
N LYS A 3 17.46 7.34 -20.50
CA LYS A 3 18.56 7.44 -21.50
C LYS A 3 19.63 6.36 -21.27
N ILE A 4 19.28 5.08 -21.31
CA ILE A 4 20.18 3.96 -21.02
C ILE A 4 20.48 3.20 -22.31
N ASN A 5 21.76 3.08 -22.63
CA ASN A 5 22.21 2.30 -23.78
C ASN A 5 22.21 0.80 -23.43
N PRO A 6 21.56 -0.07 -24.23
CA PRO A 6 21.40 -1.49 -23.91
C PRO A 6 22.71 -2.29 -24.00
N GLU A 7 23.73 -1.78 -24.68
CA GLU A 7 25.04 -2.43 -24.84
C GLU A 7 25.86 -2.46 -23.53
N ASN A 8 25.57 -1.55 -22.60
CA ASN A 8 26.28 -1.46 -21.32
C ASN A 8 25.62 -2.26 -20.18
N ILE A 9 24.57 -3.04 -20.49
CA ILE A 9 23.82 -3.82 -19.50
C ILE A 9 24.14 -5.30 -19.69
N SER A 10 24.73 -5.94 -18.68
CA SER A 10 24.91 -7.39 -18.67
C SER A 10 23.57 -8.07 -18.39
N GLY A 11 23.04 -8.82 -19.36
CA GLY A 11 21.74 -9.49 -19.23
C GLY A 11 21.83 -10.81 -18.44
N SER A 12 21.08 -10.91 -17.35
CA SER A 12 21.09 -12.08 -16.45
C SER A 12 20.10 -13.20 -16.87
N GLY A 13 19.25 -12.94 -17.87
CA GLY A 13 18.24 -13.91 -18.33
C GLY A 13 18.78 -15.06 -19.19
N LYS A 14 17.96 -16.09 -19.39
CA LYS A 14 18.27 -17.23 -20.29
C LYS A 14 18.63 -16.70 -21.69
N ASN A 15 19.80 -17.10 -22.20
CA ASN A 15 20.44 -16.59 -23.42
C ASN A 15 20.89 -15.12 -23.34
N ASN A 16 21.44 -14.68 -22.21
CA ASN A 16 21.94 -13.31 -21.96
C ASN A 16 20.87 -12.22 -22.19
N ARG A 17 19.60 -12.57 -22.01
CA ARG A 17 18.48 -11.65 -22.19
C ARG A 17 18.45 -10.63 -21.06
N ILE A 18 18.37 -9.34 -21.41
CA ILE A 18 18.17 -8.25 -20.45
C ILE A 18 16.77 -8.37 -19.84
N THR A 19 16.69 -8.48 -18.51
CA THR A 19 15.43 -8.58 -17.78
C THR A 19 15.04 -7.23 -17.17
N LYS A 20 13.77 -7.08 -16.79
CA LYS A 20 13.29 -5.86 -16.11
C LYS A 20 14.06 -5.58 -14.81
N GLY A 21 14.52 -6.63 -14.11
CA GLY A 21 15.32 -6.50 -12.90
C GLY A 21 16.70 -5.86 -13.16
N ASP A 22 17.34 -6.23 -14.27
CA ASP A 22 18.67 -5.70 -14.63
C ASP A 22 18.62 -4.19 -14.91
N ILE A 23 17.54 -3.73 -15.56
CA ILE A 23 17.34 -2.30 -15.88
C ILE A 23 17.11 -1.49 -14.58
N ILE A 24 16.34 -2.02 -13.63
CA ILE A 24 16.06 -1.34 -12.35
C ILE A 24 17.34 -1.23 -11.53
N ASN A 25 18.12 -2.31 -11.45
CA ASN A 25 19.39 -2.31 -10.71
C ASN A 25 20.40 -1.29 -11.26
N VAL A 26 20.45 -1.09 -12.59
CA VAL A 26 21.31 -0.09 -13.23
C VAL A 26 20.82 1.33 -12.97
N ILE A 27 19.51 1.57 -12.97
CA ILE A 27 18.92 2.87 -12.62
C ILE A 27 19.24 3.21 -11.16
N ASP A 28 19.02 2.29 -10.24
CA ASP A 28 19.28 2.50 -8.82
C ASP A 28 20.78 2.69 -8.55
N SER A 29 21.65 1.96 -9.26
CA SER A 29 23.11 2.15 -9.18
C SER A 29 23.57 3.50 -9.73
N ASN A 30 22.97 3.99 -10.81
CA ASN A 30 23.28 5.32 -11.38
C ASN A 30 22.78 6.48 -10.50
N LEU A 31 21.72 6.29 -9.73
CA LEU A 31 21.26 7.30 -8.75
C LEU A 31 22.22 7.44 -7.57
N ASN A 32 22.92 6.37 -7.19
CA ASN A 32 23.83 6.37 -6.04
C ASN A 32 25.24 6.92 -6.35
N ASN A 33 25.63 7.01 -7.62
CA ASN A 33 26.97 7.44 -8.05
C ASN A 33 27.08 8.92 -8.47
N ASN A 34 25.97 9.67 -8.44
CA ASN A 34 25.95 11.08 -8.84
C ASN A 34 25.93 12.00 -7.61
N ASN A 35 27.08 12.13 -6.96
CA ASN A 35 27.35 13.22 -6.03
C ASN A 35 28.57 14.02 -6.50
N ILE A 36 28.31 15.32 -6.75
CA ILE A 36 29.21 16.48 -6.90
C ILE A 36 29.60 16.86 -8.34
N THR A 37 28.94 17.90 -8.89
CA THR A 37 29.55 19.22 -9.20
C THR A 37 28.44 20.26 -9.49
N SER A 38 28.57 21.41 -8.82
CA SER A 38 27.63 22.54 -8.70
C SER A 38 27.36 23.33 -10.01
N THR A 39 26.20 24.00 -10.09
CA THR A 39 26.08 25.47 -10.28
C THR A 39 24.62 25.95 -10.13
N ASN A 40 24.44 26.81 -9.12
CA ASN A 40 23.47 27.90 -8.89
C ASN A 40 22.24 28.05 -9.83
N ASP A 41 21.01 28.08 -9.27
CA ASP A 41 20.30 29.34 -8.97
C ASP A 41 18.84 29.15 -8.47
N ILE A 42 18.52 29.98 -7.47
CA ILE A 42 17.22 30.61 -7.09
C ILE A 42 16.04 29.73 -6.60
N GLN A 43 15.97 29.69 -5.26
CA GLN A 43 14.84 30.01 -4.36
C GLN A 43 13.39 29.96 -4.91
N THR A 44 12.57 29.10 -4.30
CA THR A 44 11.18 29.43 -3.88
C THR A 44 10.85 28.72 -2.57
N GLN A 45 10.35 29.50 -1.61
CA GLN A 45 9.97 29.09 -0.26
C GLN A 45 8.64 28.32 -0.23
N GLN A 46 8.55 27.24 0.56
CA GLN A 46 7.28 26.88 1.22
C GLN A 46 7.49 26.04 2.50
N LEU A 47 7.08 26.65 3.63
CA LEU A 47 6.69 26.16 4.97
C LEU A 47 7.11 24.73 5.43
N GLN A 48 8.01 24.70 6.40
CA GLN A 48 8.51 23.52 7.11
C GLN A 48 7.67 23.16 8.34
N ILE A 49 7.43 21.86 8.54
CA ILE A 49 7.11 21.25 9.85
C ILE A 49 8.45 20.71 10.40
N PRO A 50 8.82 20.95 11.68
CA PRO A 50 10.18 20.70 12.14
C PRO A 50 10.44 19.21 12.26
N THR A 51 11.44 18.70 11.53
CA THR A 51 12.08 17.43 11.86
C THR A 51 13.45 17.75 12.44
N LEU A 52 13.67 17.35 13.68
CA LEU A 52 14.91 17.57 14.42
C LEU A 52 16.10 16.93 13.70
N ILE A 53 17.17 17.71 13.60
CA ILE A 53 18.44 17.36 12.96
C ILE A 53 19.17 16.30 13.79
N ARG A 54 19.76 15.37 13.03
CA ARG A 54 20.70 14.32 13.44
C ARG A 54 22.10 14.93 13.59
N ASP A 55 22.73 14.68 14.72
CA ASP A 55 24.19 14.54 14.88
C ASP A 55 24.38 13.40 15.91
N THR A 56 25.05 12.29 15.58
CA THR A 56 26.51 12.25 15.52
C THR A 56 26.96 10.99 14.78
N SER A 57 28.06 11.15 14.04
CA SER A 57 28.86 10.07 13.47
C SER A 57 29.86 9.54 14.50
N THR A 58 29.89 8.23 14.73
CA THR A 58 31.13 7.49 15.02
C THR A 58 31.03 6.06 14.49
N GLN A 59 31.99 5.70 13.63
CA GLN A 59 32.31 4.33 13.25
C GLN A 59 32.93 3.61 14.45
N THR A 60 32.53 2.36 14.70
CA THR A 60 33.45 1.27 15.09
C THR A 60 32.76 -0.07 14.86
N ALA A 61 33.52 -0.99 14.29
CA ALA A 61 33.09 -2.32 13.89
C ALA A 61 32.84 -3.27 15.08
N SER A 62 32.02 -4.28 14.78
CA SER A 62 31.99 -5.63 15.37
C SER A 62 31.26 -5.84 16.70
N VAL A 63 30.61 -7.00 16.74
CA VAL A 63 30.20 -7.83 17.90
C VAL A 63 28.70 -7.82 18.25
N LEU A 64 28.05 -8.85 17.68
CA LEU A 64 27.05 -9.74 18.28
C LEU A 64 25.64 -9.21 18.59
N THR A 65 24.70 -9.77 17.81
CA THR A 65 23.41 -10.29 18.30
C THR A 65 22.40 -9.27 18.82
N ALA A 66 22.03 -8.30 17.99
CA ALA A 66 20.77 -7.58 18.15
C ALA A 66 19.62 -8.44 17.60
N VAL A 67 18.99 -9.18 18.52
CA VAL A 67 17.69 -9.87 18.44
C VAL A 67 16.84 -9.49 17.21
N LYS A 68 17.09 -10.15 16.07
CA LYS A 68 16.04 -10.40 15.08
C LYS A 68 15.10 -11.38 15.73
N ALA A 69 14.10 -10.89 16.46
CA ALA A 69 12.89 -11.67 16.68
C ALA A 69 12.33 -11.94 15.28
N SER A 70 12.73 -13.08 14.71
CA SER A 70 12.28 -13.57 13.43
C SER A 70 10.77 -13.73 13.52
N ARG A 71 10.00 -12.76 13.03
CA ARG A 71 8.57 -12.98 12.82
C ARG A 71 8.49 -14.11 11.79
N THR A 72 8.23 -15.32 12.25
CA THR A 72 8.07 -16.49 11.37
C THR A 72 6.92 -16.20 10.41
N ILE A 73 7.22 -16.15 9.11
CA ILE A 73 6.22 -15.91 8.06
C ILE A 73 5.80 -17.27 7.53
N GLU A 74 4.57 -17.68 7.82
CA GLU A 74 3.95 -18.84 7.21
C GLU A 74 3.09 -18.41 6.02
N ARG A 75 3.33 -19.01 4.85
CA ARG A 75 2.53 -18.76 3.64
C ARG A 75 1.52 -19.89 3.47
N VAL A 76 0.24 -19.56 3.62
CA VAL A 76 -0.87 -20.50 3.42
C VAL A 76 -1.51 -20.29 2.05
N LYS A 77 -1.83 -21.39 1.36
CA LYS A 77 -2.50 -21.35 0.05
C LYS A 77 -3.93 -20.82 0.20
N MET A 78 -4.34 -19.89 -0.67
CA MET A 78 -5.74 -19.43 -0.71
C MET A 78 -6.70 -20.56 -1.07
N THR A 79 -7.81 -20.63 -0.33
CA THR A 79 -8.97 -21.46 -0.67
C THR A 79 -9.58 -21.02 -2.00
N ARG A 80 -10.30 -21.93 -2.68
CA ARG A 80 -10.94 -21.62 -3.98
C ARG A 80 -11.94 -20.47 -3.86
N LEU A 81 -12.79 -20.49 -2.82
CA LEU A 81 -13.76 -19.43 -2.55
C LEU A 81 -13.09 -18.07 -2.37
N ARG A 82 -12.02 -17.99 -1.55
CA ARG A 82 -11.30 -16.73 -1.31
C ARG A 82 -10.65 -16.19 -2.58
N ARG A 83 -10.10 -17.06 -3.42
CA ARG A 83 -9.52 -16.67 -4.71
C ARG A 83 -10.57 -16.06 -5.65
N THR A 84 -11.75 -16.67 -5.74
CA THR A 84 -12.84 -16.15 -6.58
C THR A 84 -13.37 -14.82 -6.07
N ILE A 85 -13.54 -14.66 -4.75
CA ILE A 85 -13.95 -13.37 -4.16
C ILE A 85 -12.89 -12.30 -4.46
N ALA A 86 -11.61 -12.60 -4.24
CA ALA A 86 -10.53 -11.66 -4.51
C ALA A 86 -10.47 -11.24 -5.98
N GLN A 87 -10.65 -12.19 -6.90
CA GLN A 87 -10.72 -11.90 -8.34
C GLN A 87 -11.86 -10.93 -8.64
N ARG A 88 -13.09 -11.22 -8.17
CA ARG A 88 -14.25 -10.36 -8.40
C ARG A 88 -14.11 -8.97 -7.79
N LEU A 89 -13.55 -8.87 -6.58
CA LEU A 89 -13.28 -7.58 -5.94
C LEU A 89 -12.27 -6.78 -6.75
N LYS A 90 -11.20 -7.42 -7.24
CA LYS A 90 -10.17 -6.76 -8.04
C LYS A 90 -10.70 -6.32 -9.40
N ASP A 91 -11.53 -7.15 -10.04
CA ASP A 91 -12.17 -6.83 -11.31
C ASP A 91 -13.13 -5.64 -11.18
N SER A 92 -13.92 -5.59 -10.10
CA SER A 92 -14.82 -4.47 -9.80
C SER A 92 -14.06 -3.14 -9.67
N GLN A 93 -12.96 -3.14 -8.91
CA GLN A 93 -12.11 -1.95 -8.73
C GLN A 93 -11.45 -1.48 -10.03
N ASN A 94 -11.06 -2.41 -10.91
CA ASN A 94 -10.38 -2.07 -12.15
C ASN A 94 -11.36 -1.56 -13.22
N ASN A 95 -12.60 -2.08 -13.23
CA ASN A 95 -13.60 -1.74 -14.26
C ASN A 95 -14.45 -0.51 -13.90
N ALA A 96 -14.76 -0.30 -12.62
CA ALA A 96 -15.63 0.79 -12.18
C ALA A 96 -14.84 1.88 -11.44
N ALA A 97 -15.11 3.14 -11.79
CA ALA A 97 -14.68 4.28 -10.99
C ALA A 97 -15.63 4.42 -9.78
N ILE A 98 -15.18 3.98 -8.60
CA ILE A 98 -15.98 4.05 -7.36
C ILE A 98 -15.84 5.44 -6.76
N LEU A 99 -16.93 6.21 -6.76
CA LEU A 99 -17.04 7.47 -6.01
C LEU A 99 -17.81 7.19 -4.71
N SER A 100 -17.22 7.54 -3.57
CA SER A 100 -17.89 7.46 -2.27
C SER A 100 -18.50 8.81 -1.91
N THR A 101 -19.83 8.91 -2.03
CA THR A 101 -20.61 10.02 -1.47
C THR A 101 -21.08 9.66 -0.08
N PHE A 102 -21.06 10.61 0.86
CA PHE A 102 -21.71 10.44 2.15
C PHE A 102 -23.05 11.18 2.12
N ASN A 103 -24.11 10.50 2.56
CA ASN A 103 -25.43 11.09 2.75
C ASN A 103 -25.83 10.88 4.20
N GLU A 104 -26.27 11.94 4.86
CA GLU A 104 -26.84 11.87 6.21
C GLU A 104 -28.33 11.59 6.11
N VAL A 105 -28.84 10.70 6.96
CA VAL A 105 -30.26 10.32 6.98
C VAL A 105 -30.76 10.32 8.42
N ASP A 106 -31.86 11.04 8.68
CA ASP A 106 -32.54 11.01 9.97
C ASP A 106 -33.38 9.72 10.11
N MET A 107 -33.04 8.90 11.11
CA MET A 107 -33.67 7.62 11.40
C MET A 107 -34.68 7.67 12.55
N PHE A 108 -35.00 8.85 13.10
CA PHE A 108 -35.88 8.98 14.25
C PHE A 108 -37.25 8.31 14.03
N ASN A 109 -37.94 8.68 12.95
CA ASN A 109 -39.27 8.15 12.63
C ASN A 109 -39.26 6.64 12.34
N VAL A 110 -38.23 6.14 11.65
CA VAL A 110 -38.09 4.70 11.33
C VAL A 110 -37.87 3.89 12.62
N SER A 111 -37.04 4.42 13.52
CA SER A 111 -36.76 3.79 14.82
C SER A 111 -38.00 3.78 15.72
N GLU A 112 -38.78 4.86 15.75
CA GLU A 112 -40.03 4.94 16.51
C GLU A 112 -41.08 3.94 15.99
N LEU A 113 -41.28 3.89 14.67
CA LEU A 113 -42.20 2.93 14.04
C LEU A 113 -41.78 1.49 14.37
N ARG A 114 -40.48 1.18 14.27
CA ARG A 114 -39.97 -0.13 14.64
C ARG A 114 -40.28 -0.45 16.10
N LYS A 115 -40.06 0.48 17.04
CA LYS A 115 -40.38 0.25 18.46
C LYS A 115 -41.87 -0.06 18.68
N LYS A 116 -42.76 0.65 17.99
CA LYS A 116 -44.22 0.47 18.13
C LYS A 116 -44.68 -0.94 17.73
N TYR A 117 -44.14 -1.49 16.64
CA TYR A 117 -44.63 -2.76 16.06
C TYR A 117 -43.74 -3.97 16.34
N LYS A 118 -42.52 -3.77 16.86
CA LYS A 118 -41.56 -4.86 17.08
C LYS A 118 -42.12 -5.96 17.98
N GLU A 119 -42.74 -5.58 19.11
CA GLU A 119 -43.25 -6.57 20.07
C GLU A 119 -44.44 -7.37 19.53
N GLU A 120 -45.34 -6.72 18.80
CA GLU A 120 -46.48 -7.39 18.17
C GLU A 120 -46.01 -8.34 17.06
N PHE A 121 -45.04 -7.91 16.24
CA PHE A 121 -44.48 -8.72 15.17
C PHE A 121 -43.72 -9.94 15.70
N GLU A 122 -42.87 -9.76 16.72
CA GLU A 122 -42.12 -10.85 17.34
C GLU A 122 -43.07 -11.89 17.95
N LYS A 123 -44.17 -11.47 18.58
CA LYS A 123 -45.18 -12.38 19.13
C LYS A 123 -45.93 -13.17 18.05
N LYS A 124 -46.18 -12.57 16.90
CA LYS A 124 -46.94 -13.21 15.80
C LYS A 124 -46.09 -14.14 14.94
N HIS A 125 -44.82 -13.80 14.74
CA HIS A 125 -43.96 -14.45 13.75
C HIS A 125 -42.73 -15.14 14.35
N GLU A 126 -42.49 -15.01 15.66
CA GLU A 126 -41.34 -15.58 16.39
C GLU A 126 -39.97 -15.15 15.82
N ILE A 127 -39.94 -14.11 15.00
CA ILE A 127 -38.75 -13.58 14.33
C ILE A 127 -38.63 -12.10 14.66
N LYS A 128 -37.39 -11.66 14.95
CA LYS A 128 -37.07 -10.26 15.27
C LYS A 128 -36.98 -9.42 14.00
N VAL A 129 -37.52 -8.21 14.05
CA VAL A 129 -37.39 -7.23 12.95
C VAL A 129 -36.01 -6.58 13.00
N GLY A 130 -35.26 -6.65 11.90
CA GLY A 130 -33.96 -5.97 11.72
C GLY A 130 -34.07 -4.47 11.51
N PHE A 131 -32.97 -3.86 11.06
CA PHE A 131 -32.95 -2.57 10.37
C PHE A 131 -32.64 -2.83 8.89
#